data_AF-A0A946KNV5-F1
#
_entry.id   AF-A0A946KNV5-F1
#
_cell.length_a   1.000
_cell.length_b   1.000
_cell.length_c   1.000
_cell.angle_alpha   90.00
_cell.angle_beta   90.00
_cell.angle_gamma   90.00
#
_symmetry.space_group_name_H-M   'P 1'
#
loop_
_entity.id
_entity.type
_entity.pdbx_description
1 polymer ?
#
loop_
_entity_poly.entity_id
_entity_poly.type
_entity_poly.pdbx_seq_one_letter_code
_entity_poly.pdbx_strand_id
1 'polypeptide(L)'
;MTKAKKYWKGLAELNNDPIVDKLKQNEFVEEIPVDKFLGDSDISSTSTSRRDFLKFLGFSTAAATLAACETPMNKAIPYVIKPEELTPGVANYYATTMYDGHDYASILVKTREGRPIKIDSNKSATNARIQASVLSLYDSGRLKNPMKGGVDTDWSTADAEIIAKLNEIKNNGGKIAILSSTIISPSTTQLIADFSAAYGNVTHVQMDAVSYSGILDANEASFGVRALPTYNFDKAAVIVSFGADFLGNWLNADYAKQYVTARNPKNGKMAKHYQVESALSLSGSNADDRIQIKPSEQAGLLSNLYSTLNGGTADSRIAKMAHDLANNAGKSIVVCNSNDTEVQTLVNAINNKLGNYENTLSLSNPSYLKQGNDTEVAALVAEMN
;
A
#
# COMPACT_ATOMS: atom_id res chain seq x y z
N MET A 1 0.03 -9.04 -74.91
CA MET A 1 0.67 -10.30 -74.45
C MET A 1 2.10 -10.35 -74.97
N THR A 2 3.06 -9.93 -74.18
CA THR A 2 4.49 -10.11 -74.48
C THR A 2 4.91 -11.48 -73.96
N LYS A 3 5.23 -12.43 -74.86
CA LYS A 3 5.87 -13.69 -74.48
C LYS A 3 7.22 -13.35 -73.85
N ALA A 4 7.40 -13.72 -72.58
CA ALA A 4 8.68 -13.54 -71.89
C ALA A 4 9.79 -14.24 -72.66
N LYS A 5 10.90 -13.54 -72.93
CA LYS A 5 12.07 -14.11 -73.61
C LYS A 5 12.68 -15.18 -72.70
N LYS A 6 12.74 -16.41 -73.20
CA LYS A 6 13.38 -17.53 -72.50
C LYS A 6 14.88 -17.47 -72.79
N TYR A 7 15.69 -17.34 -71.74
CA TYR A 7 17.15 -17.34 -71.85
C TYR A 7 17.66 -18.66 -71.28
N TRP A 8 18.53 -19.34 -72.02
CA TRP A 8 19.18 -20.58 -71.61
C TRP A 8 20.62 -20.29 -71.21
N LYS A 9 21.09 -20.90 -70.12
CA LYS A 9 22.45 -20.70 -69.61
C LYS A 9 23.48 -21.58 -70.33
N GLY A 10 23.04 -22.56 -71.11
CA GLY A 10 23.91 -23.43 -71.92
C GLY A 10 23.13 -24.36 -72.84
N LEU A 11 23.85 -25.07 -73.72
CA LEU A 11 23.28 -25.99 -74.71
C LEU A 11 22.47 -27.15 -74.09
N ALA A 12 22.90 -27.65 -72.94
CA ALA A 12 22.19 -28.72 -72.23
C ALA A 12 20.80 -28.28 -71.73
N GLU A 13 20.66 -27.02 -71.31
CA GLU A 13 19.37 -26.45 -70.87
C GLU A 13 18.46 -26.11 -72.07
N LEU A 14 19.05 -25.77 -73.23
CA LEU A 14 18.29 -25.59 -74.48
C LEU A 14 17.70 -26.91 -74.98
N ASN A 15 18.42 -28.01 -74.80
CA ASN A 15 18.04 -29.33 -75.29
C ASN A 15 17.18 -30.16 -74.31
N ASN A 16 16.72 -29.55 -73.19
CA ASN A 16 15.94 -30.22 -72.14
C ASN A 16 16.58 -31.54 -71.65
N ASP A 17 17.90 -31.53 -71.41
CA ASP A 17 18.58 -32.70 -70.86
C ASP A 17 18.06 -33.00 -69.44
N PRO A 18 17.58 -34.23 -69.13
CA PRO A 18 17.05 -34.59 -67.82
C PRO A 18 18.02 -34.35 -66.66
N ILE A 19 19.32 -34.37 -66.92
CA ILE A 19 20.36 -34.10 -65.91
C ILE A 19 20.29 -32.65 -65.43
N VAL A 20 19.95 -31.71 -66.32
CA VAL A 20 19.85 -30.27 -65.98
C VAL A 20 18.64 -30.01 -65.08
N ASP A 21 17.52 -30.69 -65.30
CA ASP A 21 16.34 -30.57 -64.44
C ASP A 21 16.60 -31.17 -63.05
N LYS A 22 17.33 -32.28 -62.97
CA LYS A 22 17.74 -32.89 -61.69
C LYS A 22 18.72 -31.99 -60.91
N LEU A 23 19.67 -31.35 -61.60
CA LEU A 23 20.63 -30.42 -60.98
C LEU A 23 20.01 -29.05 -60.66
N LYS A 24 18.95 -28.62 -61.37
CA LYS A 24 18.24 -27.37 -61.05
C LYS A 24 17.53 -27.41 -59.69
N GLN A 25 17.07 -28.59 -59.30
CA GLN A 25 16.34 -28.77 -58.03
C GLN A 25 17.28 -29.03 -56.85
N ASN A 26 18.57 -29.30 -57.12
CA ASN A 26 19.56 -29.62 -56.10
C ASN A 26 20.64 -28.53 -56.06
N GLU A 27 20.78 -27.84 -54.94
CA GLU A 27 21.81 -26.81 -54.76
C GLU A 27 23.24 -27.38 -54.79
N PHE A 28 23.40 -28.69 -54.57
CA PHE A 28 24.66 -29.43 -54.69
C PHE A 28 24.53 -30.63 -55.62
N VAL A 29 25.57 -30.90 -56.40
CA VAL A 29 25.64 -31.98 -57.39
C VAL A 29 25.62 -33.37 -56.75
N GLU A 30 26.10 -33.50 -55.51
CA GLU A 30 26.15 -34.73 -54.74
C GLU A 30 25.21 -34.65 -53.53
N GLU A 31 24.54 -35.77 -53.21
CA GLU A 31 23.68 -35.90 -52.03
C GLU A 31 24.51 -35.75 -50.75
N ILE A 32 24.08 -34.86 -49.86
CA ILE A 32 24.75 -34.66 -48.58
C ILE A 32 24.45 -35.88 -47.71
N PRO A 33 25.46 -36.61 -47.20
CA PRO A 33 25.25 -37.86 -46.47
C PRO A 33 24.81 -37.56 -45.02
N VAL A 34 23.55 -37.12 -44.85
CA VAL A 34 22.97 -36.74 -43.55
C VAL A 34 22.80 -37.96 -42.64
N ASP A 35 22.43 -39.11 -43.20
CA ASP A 35 22.14 -40.34 -42.45
C ASP A 35 23.37 -40.95 -41.78
N LYS A 36 24.55 -40.83 -42.41
CA LYS A 36 25.83 -41.29 -41.83
C LYS A 36 26.29 -40.47 -40.63
N PHE A 37 25.74 -39.28 -40.41
CA PHE A 37 26.19 -38.36 -39.36
C PHE A 37 25.19 -38.26 -38.19
N LEU A 38 23.90 -38.47 -38.44
CA LEU A 38 22.83 -38.42 -37.43
C LEU A 38 22.44 -39.80 -36.86
N GLY A 39 22.84 -40.89 -37.53
CA GLY A 39 22.44 -42.26 -37.16
C GLY A 39 23.38 -43.01 -36.21
N ASP A 40 24.65 -42.63 -36.10
CA ASP A 40 25.65 -43.33 -35.28
C ASP A 40 26.24 -42.41 -34.19
N SER A 41 26.22 -42.89 -32.95
CA SER A 41 26.76 -42.20 -31.76
C SER A 41 28.29 -42.14 -31.69
N ASP A 42 29.01 -42.62 -32.72
CA ASP A 42 30.47 -42.65 -32.80
C ASP A 42 30.98 -41.73 -33.93
N ILE A 43 30.89 -40.41 -33.70
CA ILE A 43 31.40 -39.36 -34.60
C ILE A 43 32.94 -39.44 -34.81
N SER A 44 33.65 -40.26 -34.03
CA SER A 44 35.12 -40.31 -33.99
C SER A 44 35.79 -41.05 -35.15
N SER A 45 35.06 -41.81 -35.97
CA SER A 45 35.67 -42.72 -36.97
C SER A 45 35.42 -42.38 -38.45
N THR A 46 34.67 -41.32 -38.76
CA THR A 46 34.35 -40.96 -40.15
C THR A 46 35.22 -39.83 -40.67
N SER A 47 36.08 -40.10 -41.66
CA SER A 47 36.84 -39.06 -42.36
C SER A 47 35.92 -38.25 -43.29
N THR A 48 35.43 -37.11 -42.81
CA THR A 48 34.66 -36.17 -43.63
C THR A 48 35.61 -35.18 -44.33
N SER A 49 35.28 -34.76 -45.56
CA SER A 49 36.06 -33.71 -46.20
C SER A 49 35.78 -32.36 -45.52
N ARG A 50 36.77 -31.46 -45.44
CA ARG A 50 36.58 -30.08 -44.93
C ARG A 50 35.39 -29.37 -45.58
N ARG A 51 35.07 -29.72 -46.82
CA ARG A 51 33.95 -29.17 -47.59
C ARG A 51 32.59 -29.62 -47.04
N ASP A 52 32.45 -30.87 -46.64
CA ASP A 52 31.17 -31.40 -46.16
C ASP A 52 30.87 -30.93 -44.73
N PHE A 53 31.92 -30.79 -43.91
CA PHE A 53 31.81 -30.10 -42.62
C PHE A 53 31.34 -28.65 -42.79
N LEU A 54 31.93 -27.88 -43.72
CA LEU A 54 31.52 -26.50 -43.96
C LEU A 54 30.10 -26.38 -44.53
N LYS A 55 29.67 -27.32 -45.39
CA LYS A 55 28.27 -27.38 -45.85
C LYS A 55 27.32 -27.61 -44.68
N PHE A 56 27.59 -28.62 -43.84
CA PHE A 56 26.74 -28.91 -42.69
C PHE A 56 26.68 -27.75 -41.70
N LEU A 57 27.83 -27.16 -41.37
CA LEU A 57 27.91 -26.04 -40.42
C LEU A 57 27.20 -24.80 -40.99
N GLY A 58 27.32 -24.54 -42.30
CA GLY A 58 26.58 -23.49 -43.00
C GLY A 58 25.06 -23.71 -43.01
N PHE A 59 24.59 -24.93 -43.28
CA PHE A 59 23.16 -25.26 -43.26
C PHE A 59 22.57 -25.24 -41.85
N SER A 60 23.28 -25.80 -40.87
CA SER A 60 22.82 -25.83 -39.47
C SER A 60 22.79 -24.43 -38.85
N THR A 61 23.76 -23.57 -39.15
CA THR A 61 23.71 -22.16 -38.71
C THR A 61 22.63 -21.34 -39.45
N ALA A 62 22.41 -21.56 -40.74
CA ALA A 62 21.33 -20.88 -41.48
C ALA A 62 19.92 -21.36 -41.07
N ALA A 63 19.74 -22.66 -40.78
CA ALA A 63 18.48 -23.19 -40.28
C ALA A 63 18.20 -22.75 -38.82
N ALA A 64 19.24 -22.70 -37.98
CA ALA A 64 19.11 -22.20 -36.62
C ALA A 64 18.79 -20.69 -36.57
N THR A 65 19.30 -19.88 -37.51
CA THR A 65 18.93 -18.45 -37.61
C THR A 65 17.51 -18.25 -38.12
N LEU A 66 17.00 -19.11 -39.02
CA LEU A 66 15.58 -19.10 -39.43
C LEU A 66 14.63 -19.47 -38.28
N ALA A 67 14.97 -20.50 -37.49
CA ALA A 67 14.19 -20.89 -36.31
C ALA A 67 14.27 -19.85 -35.17
N ALA A 68 15.40 -19.15 -35.03
CA ALA A 68 15.56 -18.05 -34.08
C ALA A 68 14.81 -16.76 -34.49
N CYS A 69 14.25 -16.70 -35.71
CA CYS A 69 13.43 -15.58 -36.20
C CYS A 69 11.91 -15.86 -36.16
N GLU A 70 11.45 -16.99 -35.60
CA GLU A 70 10.02 -17.19 -35.34
C GLU A 70 9.57 -16.28 -34.19
N THR A 71 9.01 -15.13 -34.55
CA THR A 71 8.42 -14.21 -33.58
C THR A 71 7.23 -14.90 -32.93
N PRO A 72 7.12 -14.95 -31.59
CA PRO A 72 6.01 -15.64 -30.94
C PRO A 72 4.68 -15.07 -31.41
N MET A 73 3.76 -15.95 -31.79
CA MET A 73 2.42 -15.55 -32.26
C MET A 73 1.64 -14.90 -31.11
N ASN A 74 1.48 -13.58 -31.16
CA ASN A 74 0.68 -12.82 -30.20
C ASN A 74 -0.82 -12.99 -30.52
N LYS A 75 -1.58 -13.54 -29.58
CA LYS A 75 -3.04 -13.70 -29.71
C LYS A 75 -3.77 -12.49 -29.10
N ALA A 76 -4.74 -11.94 -29.81
CA ALA A 76 -5.67 -10.94 -29.30
C ALA A 76 -7.05 -11.59 -29.10
N ILE A 77 -7.50 -11.71 -27.85
CA ILE A 77 -8.78 -12.35 -27.50
C ILE A 77 -9.79 -11.25 -27.15
N PRO A 78 -10.86 -11.06 -27.95
CA PRO A 78 -11.89 -10.08 -27.64
C PRO A 78 -12.82 -10.58 -26.53
N TYR A 79 -13.59 -9.65 -25.95
CA TYR A 79 -14.68 -10.01 -25.03
C TYR A 79 -15.74 -10.84 -25.77
N VAL A 80 -16.23 -11.91 -25.12
CA VAL A 80 -17.40 -12.66 -25.61
C VAL A 80 -18.66 -11.79 -25.49
N ILE A 81 -18.85 -11.17 -24.32
CA ILE A 81 -19.86 -10.15 -24.06
C ILE A 81 -19.13 -8.95 -23.48
N LYS A 82 -19.06 -7.88 -24.26
CA LYS A 82 -18.35 -6.66 -23.87
C LYS A 82 -19.23 -5.81 -22.93
N PRO A 83 -18.77 -5.42 -21.73
CA PRO A 83 -19.47 -4.45 -20.90
C PRO A 83 -19.54 -3.09 -21.60
N GLU A 84 -20.66 -2.37 -21.44
CA GLU A 84 -20.88 -1.06 -22.07
C GLU A 84 -19.87 -0.01 -21.59
N GLU A 85 -19.58 0.02 -20.29
CA GLU A 85 -18.70 1.00 -19.64
C GLU A 85 -17.21 0.84 -19.96
N LEU A 86 -16.83 -0.24 -20.67
CA LEU A 86 -15.44 -0.61 -20.87
C LEU A 86 -15.07 -0.48 -22.35
N THR A 87 -14.14 0.41 -22.69
CA THR A 87 -13.57 0.49 -24.03
C THR A 87 -12.12 0.02 -24.01
N PRO A 88 -11.77 -1.10 -24.68
CA PRO A 88 -10.40 -1.58 -24.75
C PRO A 88 -9.45 -0.49 -25.25
N GLY A 89 -8.32 -0.29 -24.56
CA GLY A 89 -7.38 0.79 -24.84
C GLY A 89 -7.56 2.02 -23.96
N VAL A 90 -8.77 2.26 -23.43
CA VAL A 90 -9.11 3.44 -22.63
C VAL A 90 -9.16 3.06 -21.15
N ALA A 91 -8.53 3.86 -20.30
CA ALA A 91 -8.53 3.63 -18.86
C ALA A 91 -9.81 4.18 -18.23
N ASN A 92 -10.35 3.45 -17.25
CA ASN A 92 -11.47 3.87 -16.43
C ASN A 92 -10.98 4.26 -15.03
N TYR A 93 -11.72 5.12 -14.34
CA TYR A 93 -11.41 5.56 -12.99
C TYR A 93 -12.60 5.27 -12.07
N TYR A 94 -12.35 4.54 -11.00
CA TYR A 94 -13.37 4.17 -10.01
C TYR A 94 -13.09 4.90 -8.71
N ALA A 95 -14.09 5.62 -8.21
CA ALA A 95 -14.02 6.24 -6.89
C ALA A 95 -14.22 5.18 -5.80
N THR A 96 -13.23 5.04 -4.93
CA THR A 96 -13.27 4.10 -3.82
C THR A 96 -12.54 4.68 -2.60
N THR A 97 -12.48 3.92 -1.53
CA THR A 97 -11.72 4.24 -0.32
C THR A 97 -10.78 3.08 0.00
N MET A 98 -9.65 3.39 0.60
CA MET A 98 -8.71 2.40 1.13
C MET A 98 -8.59 2.61 2.63
N TYR A 99 -8.70 1.52 3.36
CA TYR A 99 -8.45 1.46 4.79
C TYR A 99 -8.03 0.05 5.18
N ASP A 100 -6.85 -0.08 5.76
CA ASP A 100 -6.26 -1.38 6.14
C ASP A 100 -6.14 -1.58 7.65
N GLY A 101 -6.78 -0.71 8.45
CA GLY A 101 -6.62 -0.64 9.90
C GLY A 101 -5.50 0.32 10.34
N HIS A 102 -4.64 0.75 9.42
CA HIS A 102 -3.61 1.75 9.69
C HIS A 102 -3.77 3.02 8.85
N ASP A 103 -3.59 2.89 7.54
CA ASP A 103 -3.66 3.99 6.59
C ASP A 103 -5.08 4.15 6.05
N TYR A 104 -5.52 5.39 5.88
CA TYR A 104 -6.80 5.72 5.25
C TYR A 104 -6.60 6.74 4.14
N ALA A 105 -7.28 6.54 3.01
CA ALA A 105 -7.50 7.61 2.03
C ALA A 105 -8.75 7.35 1.19
N SER A 106 -9.44 8.42 0.81
CA SER A 106 -10.31 8.40 -0.36
C SER A 106 -9.46 8.48 -1.63
N ILE A 107 -9.72 7.56 -2.57
CA ILE A 107 -8.87 7.31 -3.73
C ILE A 107 -9.66 7.14 -5.03
N LEU A 108 -8.98 7.35 -6.15
CA LEU A 108 -9.43 7.00 -7.49
C LEU A 108 -8.55 5.86 -8.01
N VAL A 109 -9.15 4.73 -8.34
CA VAL A 109 -8.42 3.59 -8.90
C VAL A 109 -8.53 3.63 -10.41
N LYS A 110 -7.40 3.82 -11.07
CA LYS A 110 -7.28 3.68 -12.53
C LYS A 110 -7.26 2.19 -12.87
N THR A 111 -8.15 1.77 -13.75
CA THR A 111 -8.22 0.39 -14.23
C THR A 111 -7.98 0.30 -15.73
N ARG A 112 -7.44 -0.84 -16.15
CA ARG A 112 -7.29 -1.26 -17.54
C ARG A 112 -8.07 -2.53 -17.75
N GLU A 113 -9.12 -2.45 -18.57
CA GLU A 113 -9.93 -3.63 -18.91
C GLU A 113 -10.42 -4.40 -17.64
N GLY A 114 -10.75 -3.67 -16.56
CA GLY A 114 -11.18 -4.22 -15.27
C GLY A 114 -10.06 -4.50 -14.24
N ARG A 115 -8.78 -4.36 -14.61
CA ARG A 115 -7.63 -4.58 -13.72
C ARG A 115 -7.12 -3.26 -13.13
N PRO A 116 -7.12 -3.07 -11.81
CA PRO A 116 -6.46 -1.92 -11.16
C PRO A 116 -4.98 -1.81 -11.54
N ILE A 117 -4.51 -0.62 -11.91
CA ILE A 117 -3.10 -0.41 -12.28
C ILE A 117 -2.43 0.74 -11.53
N LYS A 118 -3.21 1.68 -10.99
CA LYS A 118 -2.71 2.87 -10.30
C LYS A 118 -3.77 3.41 -9.36
N ILE A 119 -3.31 3.91 -8.23
CA ILE A 119 -4.13 4.63 -7.25
C ILE A 119 -3.81 6.11 -7.35
N ASP A 120 -4.81 6.95 -7.50
CA ASP A 120 -4.71 8.40 -7.45
C ASP A 120 -5.52 8.93 -6.26
N SER A 121 -5.23 10.16 -5.82
CA SER A 121 -5.91 10.77 -4.69
C SER A 121 -7.31 11.24 -5.05
N ASN A 122 -8.26 11.13 -4.12
CA ASN A 122 -9.61 11.68 -4.25
C ASN A 122 -9.96 12.49 -3.00
N LYS A 123 -9.80 13.81 -3.05
CA LYS A 123 -10.01 14.75 -1.91
C LYS A 123 -9.04 14.54 -0.73
N SER A 124 -8.70 13.32 -0.33
CA SER A 124 -7.65 12.99 0.65
C SER A 124 -6.25 12.93 0.03
N ALA A 125 -5.23 12.90 0.86
CA ALA A 125 -3.84 12.64 0.50
C ALA A 125 -3.57 11.13 0.51
N THR A 126 -2.69 10.67 -0.37
CA THR A 126 -2.21 9.28 -0.38
C THR A 126 -0.74 9.27 0.02
N ASN A 127 -0.37 8.41 0.96
CA ASN A 127 1.03 8.17 1.28
C ASN A 127 1.64 7.07 0.38
N ALA A 128 2.93 6.79 0.58
CA ALA A 128 3.65 5.80 -0.22
C ALA A 128 3.10 4.38 -0.07
N ARG A 129 2.63 4.00 1.13
CA ARG A 129 2.05 2.67 1.40
C ARG A 129 0.73 2.49 0.65
N ILE A 130 -0.16 3.48 0.68
CA ILE A 130 -1.41 3.49 -0.09
C ILE A 130 -1.12 3.36 -1.59
N GLN A 131 -0.16 4.13 -2.12
CA GLN A 131 0.22 4.07 -3.53
C GLN A 131 0.77 2.69 -3.92
N ALA A 132 1.52 2.03 -3.03
CA ALA A 132 2.07 0.70 -3.24
C ALA A 132 1.04 -0.44 -3.04
N SER A 133 -0.08 -0.20 -2.36
CA SER A 133 -1.08 -1.24 -2.05
C SER A 133 -1.67 -1.97 -3.26
N VAL A 134 -1.58 -1.39 -4.47
CA VAL A 134 -1.95 -2.08 -5.72
C VAL A 134 -1.11 -3.35 -5.94
N LEU A 135 0.14 -3.38 -5.47
CA LEU A 135 1.01 -4.55 -5.59
C LEU A 135 0.53 -5.69 -4.67
N SER A 136 -0.01 -5.38 -3.50
CA SER A 136 -0.58 -6.38 -2.60
C SER A 136 -1.76 -7.12 -3.23
N LEU A 137 -2.50 -6.51 -4.17
CA LEU A 137 -3.55 -7.20 -4.92
C LEU A 137 -2.96 -8.26 -5.87
N TYR A 138 -1.82 -7.96 -6.49
CA TYR A 138 -1.14 -8.80 -7.48
C TYR A 138 -0.06 -9.72 -6.91
N ASP A 139 0.03 -9.83 -5.60
CA ASP A 139 0.98 -10.70 -4.93
C ASP A 139 0.61 -12.19 -5.13
N SER A 140 1.54 -12.95 -5.70
CA SER A 140 1.39 -14.40 -5.92
C SER A 140 1.41 -15.22 -4.63
N GLY A 141 1.91 -14.67 -3.53
CA GLY A 141 1.97 -15.29 -2.20
C GLY A 141 0.65 -15.24 -1.42
N ARG A 142 -0.39 -14.63 -1.97
CA ARG A 142 -1.72 -14.60 -1.33
C ARG A 142 -2.31 -16.00 -1.22
N LEU A 143 -3.00 -16.25 -0.11
CA LEU A 143 -3.79 -17.47 0.07
C LEU A 143 -4.89 -17.54 -1.00
N LYS A 144 -4.91 -18.67 -1.71
CA LYS A 144 -5.90 -18.95 -2.78
C LYS A 144 -7.16 -19.60 -2.24
N ASN A 145 -7.03 -20.37 -1.16
CA ASN A 145 -8.10 -21.11 -0.51
C ASN A 145 -8.01 -20.90 1.02
N PRO A 146 -9.12 -21.07 1.76
CA PRO A 146 -9.05 -21.18 3.21
C PRO A 146 -8.23 -22.41 3.62
N MET A 147 -7.70 -22.39 4.85
CA MET A 147 -6.86 -23.47 5.38
C MET A 147 -7.34 -23.92 6.76
N LYS A 148 -7.22 -25.21 7.04
CA LYS A 148 -7.48 -25.83 8.35
C LYS A 148 -6.29 -26.70 8.74
N GLY A 149 -5.70 -26.43 9.90
CA GLY A 149 -4.52 -27.18 10.38
C GLY A 149 -3.33 -27.16 9.41
N GLY A 150 -3.20 -26.09 8.61
CA GLY A 150 -2.14 -25.97 7.60
C GLY A 150 -2.41 -26.67 6.27
N VAL A 151 -3.62 -27.18 6.05
CA VAL A 151 -4.03 -27.84 4.80
C VAL A 151 -5.17 -27.05 4.14
N ASP A 152 -5.13 -26.93 2.81
CA ASP A 152 -6.18 -26.29 2.02
C ASP A 152 -7.55 -26.96 2.24
N THR A 153 -8.60 -26.14 2.33
CA THR A 153 -10.00 -26.56 2.39
C THR A 153 -10.86 -25.68 1.46
N ASP A 154 -12.12 -26.04 1.27
CA ASP A 154 -13.07 -25.23 0.50
C ASP A 154 -13.96 -24.38 1.43
N TRP A 155 -14.56 -23.33 0.87
CA TRP A 155 -15.41 -22.40 1.63
C TRP A 155 -16.65 -23.06 2.23
N SER A 156 -17.28 -24.01 1.53
CA SER A 156 -18.50 -24.65 2.04
C SER A 156 -18.24 -25.51 3.26
N THR A 157 -17.12 -26.23 3.27
CA THR A 157 -16.64 -26.99 4.43
C THR A 157 -16.28 -26.06 5.59
N ALA A 158 -15.51 -24.99 5.32
CA ALA A 158 -15.12 -24.03 6.34
C ALA A 158 -16.35 -23.37 7.02
N ASP A 159 -17.32 -22.91 6.23
CA ASP A 159 -18.54 -22.26 6.73
C ASP A 159 -19.36 -23.22 7.59
N ALA A 160 -19.59 -24.45 7.13
CA ALA A 160 -20.37 -25.46 7.85
C ALA A 160 -19.74 -25.77 9.22
N GLU A 161 -18.42 -25.95 9.28
CA GLU A 161 -17.71 -26.24 10.53
C GLU A 161 -17.70 -25.06 11.51
N ILE A 162 -17.45 -23.84 11.02
CA ILE A 162 -17.46 -22.62 11.85
C ILE A 162 -18.85 -22.41 12.45
N ILE A 163 -19.91 -22.51 11.65
CA ILE A 163 -21.29 -22.35 12.12
C ILE A 163 -21.63 -23.42 13.16
N ALA A 164 -21.27 -24.69 12.92
CA ALA A 164 -21.49 -25.76 13.87
C ALA A 164 -20.79 -25.48 15.22
N LYS A 165 -19.53 -25.02 15.18
CA LYS A 165 -18.78 -24.74 16.41
C LYS A 165 -19.31 -23.52 17.17
N LEU A 166 -19.70 -22.46 16.47
CA LEU A 166 -20.31 -21.29 17.10
C LEU A 166 -21.63 -21.64 17.80
N ASN A 167 -22.46 -22.49 17.19
CA ASN A 167 -23.70 -22.99 17.80
C ASN A 167 -23.43 -23.85 19.05
N GLU A 168 -22.40 -24.70 19.01
CA GLU A 168 -21.97 -25.49 20.18
C GLU A 168 -21.54 -24.57 21.34
N ILE A 169 -20.71 -23.56 21.07
CA ILE A 169 -20.25 -22.60 22.08
C ILE A 169 -21.45 -21.86 22.69
N LYS A 170 -22.36 -21.36 21.86
CA LYS A 170 -23.60 -20.70 22.29
C LYS A 170 -24.43 -21.60 23.21
N ASN A 171 -24.67 -22.85 22.82
CA ASN A 171 -25.50 -23.78 23.59
C ASN A 171 -24.87 -24.14 24.95
N ASN A 172 -23.55 -24.08 25.06
CA ASN A 172 -22.81 -24.32 26.29
C ASN A 172 -22.58 -23.06 27.14
N GLY A 173 -23.11 -21.90 26.72
CA GLY A 173 -22.91 -20.62 27.40
C GLY A 173 -21.47 -20.07 27.31
N GLY A 174 -20.66 -20.59 26.38
CA GLY A 174 -19.27 -20.17 26.20
C GLY A 174 -19.16 -18.76 25.60
N LYS A 175 -17.99 -18.16 25.75
CA LYS A 175 -17.67 -16.81 25.24
C LYS A 175 -17.09 -16.90 23.83
N ILE A 176 -17.51 -16.00 22.94
CA ILE A 176 -16.95 -15.81 21.60
C ILE A 176 -16.26 -14.45 21.58
N ALA A 177 -14.98 -14.42 21.21
CA ALA A 177 -14.24 -13.18 21.03
C ALA A 177 -13.98 -12.91 19.55
N ILE A 178 -14.24 -11.69 19.10
CA ILE A 178 -13.85 -11.18 17.79
C ILE A 178 -12.71 -10.19 18.02
N LEU A 179 -11.53 -10.49 17.49
CA LEU A 179 -10.40 -9.57 17.45
C LEU A 179 -10.28 -8.98 16.04
N SER A 180 -10.31 -7.66 15.92
CA SER A 180 -10.12 -6.97 14.64
C SER A 180 -9.20 -5.78 14.77
N SER A 181 -8.70 -5.26 13.64
CA SER A 181 -8.22 -3.88 13.60
C SER A 181 -9.38 -2.91 13.80
N THR A 182 -9.10 -1.61 13.91
CA THR A 182 -10.16 -0.61 14.00
C THR A 182 -11.13 -0.73 12.82
N ILE A 183 -12.44 -0.82 13.08
CA ILE A 183 -13.49 -0.87 12.05
C ILE A 183 -14.19 0.49 11.98
N ILE A 184 -14.18 1.09 10.78
CA ILE A 184 -14.82 2.40 10.51
C ILE A 184 -16.02 2.28 9.55
N SER A 185 -16.51 1.05 9.34
CA SER A 185 -17.59 0.75 8.40
C SER A 185 -18.91 0.57 9.14
N PRO A 186 -19.92 1.44 8.95
CA PRO A 186 -21.21 1.32 9.63
C PRO A 186 -21.91 -0.02 9.37
N SER A 187 -21.81 -0.56 8.16
CA SER A 187 -22.42 -1.85 7.82
C SER A 187 -21.72 -3.01 8.52
N THR A 188 -20.40 -2.95 8.70
CA THR A 188 -19.64 -3.98 9.43
C THR A 188 -19.92 -3.90 10.93
N THR A 189 -20.02 -2.68 11.49
CA THR A 189 -20.43 -2.50 12.89
C THR A 189 -21.83 -3.06 13.14
N GLN A 190 -22.78 -2.83 12.22
CA GLN A 190 -24.12 -3.44 12.32
C GLN A 190 -24.05 -4.97 12.23
N LEU A 191 -23.24 -5.53 11.32
CA LEU A 191 -23.06 -6.98 11.21
C LEU A 191 -22.51 -7.61 12.50
N ILE A 192 -21.59 -6.94 13.18
CA ILE A 192 -21.05 -7.40 14.48
C ILE A 192 -22.11 -7.32 15.57
N ALA A 193 -22.97 -6.29 15.55
CA ALA A 193 -24.09 -6.18 16.47
C ALA A 193 -25.12 -7.31 16.25
N ASP A 194 -25.45 -7.60 14.98
CA ASP A 194 -26.36 -8.70 14.61
C ASP A 194 -25.77 -10.07 14.99
N PHE A 195 -24.47 -10.25 14.77
CA PHE A 195 -23.75 -11.45 15.21
C PHE A 195 -23.79 -11.60 16.73
N SER A 196 -23.52 -10.51 17.47
CA SER A 196 -23.58 -10.50 18.93
C SER A 196 -24.99 -10.83 19.44
N ALA A 197 -26.03 -10.29 18.82
CA ALA A 197 -27.42 -10.61 19.15
C ALA A 197 -27.77 -12.08 18.87
N ALA A 198 -27.24 -12.66 17.79
CA ALA A 198 -27.49 -14.05 17.42
C ALA A 198 -26.80 -15.06 18.36
N TYR A 199 -25.60 -14.75 18.84
CA TYR A 199 -24.78 -15.67 19.65
C TYR A 199 -24.72 -15.36 21.14
N GLY A 200 -25.19 -14.18 21.57
CA GLY A 200 -25.32 -13.79 22.97
C GLY A 200 -23.98 -13.36 23.59
N ASN A 201 -23.20 -14.31 24.10
CA ASN A 201 -21.96 -14.03 24.83
C ASN A 201 -20.78 -13.73 23.88
N VAL A 202 -20.87 -12.62 23.15
CA VAL A 202 -19.86 -12.15 22.19
C VAL A 202 -19.17 -10.90 22.72
N THR A 203 -17.84 -10.84 22.61
CA THR A 203 -17.03 -9.65 22.86
C THR A 203 -16.28 -9.27 21.60
N HIS A 204 -16.41 -8.02 21.16
CA HIS A 204 -15.63 -7.46 20.06
C HIS A 204 -14.53 -6.58 20.63
N VAL A 205 -13.28 -6.95 20.38
CA VAL A 205 -12.09 -6.22 20.83
C VAL A 205 -11.35 -5.70 19.60
N GLN A 206 -11.07 -4.40 19.60
CA GLN A 206 -10.32 -3.75 18.53
C GLN A 206 -8.87 -3.50 18.96
N MET A 207 -7.93 -3.88 18.10
CA MET A 207 -6.49 -3.73 18.32
C MET A 207 -5.86 -2.97 17.15
N ASP A 208 -5.20 -1.85 17.45
CA ASP A 208 -4.38 -1.14 16.49
C ASP A 208 -2.91 -1.49 16.71
N ALA A 209 -2.20 -1.92 15.65
CA ALA A 209 -0.78 -2.31 15.75
C ALA A 209 0.12 -1.17 16.27
N VAL A 210 -0.21 0.07 15.90
CA VAL A 210 0.30 1.28 16.54
C VAL A 210 -0.86 1.86 17.33
N SER A 211 -0.80 1.73 18.65
CA SER A 211 -1.86 2.16 19.53
C SER A 211 -1.87 3.68 19.70
N TYR A 212 -3.10 4.22 19.78
CA TYR A 212 -3.40 5.60 20.11
C TYR A 212 -4.38 5.67 21.30
N SER A 213 -4.51 4.59 22.07
CA SER A 213 -5.37 4.49 23.25
C SER A 213 -5.19 5.69 24.20
N GLY A 214 -3.95 6.14 24.42
CA GLY A 214 -3.67 7.28 25.29
C GLY A 214 -4.35 8.58 24.85
N ILE A 215 -4.45 8.85 23.53
CA ILE A 215 -5.19 10.01 23.02
C ILE A 215 -6.70 9.79 23.18
N LEU A 216 -7.17 8.59 22.85
CA LEU A 216 -8.59 8.24 22.89
C LEU A 216 -9.14 8.35 24.32
N ASP A 217 -8.46 7.74 25.28
CA ASP A 217 -8.86 7.66 26.68
C ASP A 217 -8.70 9.04 27.36
N ALA A 218 -7.68 9.83 26.99
CA ALA A 218 -7.54 11.20 27.49
C ALA A 218 -8.67 12.11 27.01
N ASN A 219 -9.13 11.93 25.77
CA ASN A 219 -10.27 12.67 25.23
C ASN A 219 -11.59 12.23 25.84
N GLU A 220 -11.75 10.94 26.13
CA GLU A 220 -12.89 10.43 26.89
C GLU A 220 -12.93 11.06 28.29
N ALA A 221 -11.80 11.06 29.01
CA ALA A 221 -11.72 11.65 30.34
C ALA A 221 -11.91 13.18 30.34
N SER A 222 -11.40 13.87 29.32
CA SER A 222 -11.45 15.35 29.24
C SER A 222 -12.77 15.88 28.69
N PHE A 223 -13.41 15.15 27.76
CA PHE A 223 -14.52 15.66 26.95
C PHE A 223 -15.70 14.70 26.82
N GLY A 224 -15.61 13.47 27.34
CA GLY A 224 -16.65 12.45 27.24
C GLY A 224 -16.74 11.75 25.88
N VAL A 225 -15.76 11.96 24.99
CA VAL A 225 -15.74 11.36 23.65
C VAL A 225 -14.42 10.64 23.41
N ARG A 226 -14.49 9.30 23.31
CA ARG A 226 -13.35 8.43 23.02
C ARG A 226 -13.01 8.40 21.52
N ALA A 227 -12.40 9.47 21.01
CA ALA A 227 -12.04 9.60 19.60
C ALA A 227 -10.83 10.52 19.39
N LEU A 228 -10.25 10.52 18.18
CA LEU A 228 -9.22 11.50 17.81
C LEU A 228 -9.89 12.85 17.49
N PRO A 229 -9.35 13.99 17.95
CA PRO A 229 -9.89 15.27 17.56
C PRO A 229 -9.49 15.57 16.11
N THR A 230 -10.26 16.41 15.42
CA THR A 230 -9.83 16.95 14.13
C THR A 230 -8.79 18.03 14.36
N TYR A 231 -7.61 17.86 13.77
CA TYR A 231 -6.53 18.85 13.75
C TYR A 231 -6.58 19.64 12.43
N ASN A 232 -6.46 20.96 12.53
CA ASN A 232 -6.46 21.89 11.40
C ASN A 232 -5.15 22.70 11.39
N PHE A 233 -4.08 22.10 10.87
CA PHE A 233 -2.76 22.74 10.85
C PHE A 233 -2.71 23.99 9.96
N ASP A 234 -3.59 24.10 8.98
CA ASP A 234 -3.76 25.25 8.07
C ASP A 234 -4.23 26.52 8.78
N LYS A 235 -4.87 26.37 9.95
CA LYS A 235 -5.35 27.48 10.79
C LYS A 235 -4.35 27.92 11.86
N ALA A 236 -3.25 27.18 12.04
CA ALA A 236 -2.26 27.47 13.07
C ALA A 236 -1.20 28.46 12.57
N ALA A 237 -0.93 29.50 13.36
CA ALA A 237 0.24 30.38 13.23
C ALA A 237 1.46 29.84 14.00
N VAL A 238 1.24 29.03 15.05
CA VAL A 238 2.31 28.37 15.81
C VAL A 238 1.97 26.89 15.99
N ILE A 239 2.87 26.02 15.59
CA ILE A 239 2.77 24.57 15.70
C ILE A 239 3.86 24.11 16.66
N VAL A 240 3.48 23.45 17.74
CA VAL A 240 4.40 22.81 18.68
C VAL A 240 4.12 21.33 18.72
N SER A 241 5.10 20.52 18.33
CA SER A 241 4.98 19.06 18.30
C SER A 241 5.95 18.42 19.28
N PHE A 242 5.42 17.57 20.17
CA PHE A 242 6.19 16.70 21.05
C PHE A 242 6.19 15.28 20.48
N GLY A 243 7.23 14.95 19.69
CA GLY A 243 7.45 13.63 19.11
C GLY A 243 6.44 13.20 18.03
N ALA A 244 5.41 14.00 17.73
CA ALA A 244 4.44 13.69 16.68
C ALA A 244 5.03 14.00 15.30
N ASP A 245 5.16 12.96 14.49
CA ASP A 245 5.60 13.06 13.09
C ASP A 245 4.39 13.14 12.14
N PHE A 246 3.67 14.26 12.20
CA PHE A 246 2.43 14.50 11.42
C PHE A 246 2.65 14.65 9.91
N LEU A 247 3.90 14.86 9.46
CA LEU A 247 4.27 14.81 8.05
C LEU A 247 4.67 13.41 7.58
N GLY A 248 4.94 12.49 8.52
CA GLY A 248 5.31 11.11 8.25
C GLY A 248 4.13 10.17 8.49
N ASN A 249 4.04 9.63 9.71
CA ASN A 249 3.17 8.51 10.05
C ASN A 249 2.22 8.77 11.22
N TRP A 250 2.17 9.99 11.76
CA TRP A 250 1.27 10.29 12.87
C TRP A 250 -0.14 10.58 12.36
N LEU A 251 -1.06 9.64 12.62
CA LEU A 251 -2.49 9.71 12.31
C LEU A 251 -2.81 9.82 10.80
N ASN A 252 -2.97 11.04 10.26
CA ASN A 252 -3.56 11.26 8.93
C ASN A 252 -2.59 11.98 7.97
N ALA A 253 -2.44 11.44 6.76
CA ALA A 253 -1.61 12.00 5.70
C ALA A 253 -2.10 13.38 5.18
N ASP A 254 -3.37 13.75 5.40
CA ASP A 254 -3.91 15.05 4.99
C ASP A 254 -3.26 16.23 5.73
N TYR A 255 -2.66 15.99 6.90
CA TYR A 255 -1.96 17.03 7.66
C TYR A 255 -0.79 17.66 6.89
N ALA A 256 -0.16 16.92 5.97
CA ALA A 256 0.89 17.47 5.12
C ALA A 256 0.38 18.60 4.21
N LYS A 257 -0.84 18.46 3.64
CA LYS A 257 -1.44 19.52 2.80
C LYS A 257 -1.80 20.75 3.64
N GLN A 258 -2.35 20.52 4.83
CA GLN A 258 -2.68 21.61 5.77
C GLN A 258 -1.42 22.36 6.22
N TYR A 259 -0.35 21.62 6.56
CA TYR A 259 0.94 22.17 6.95
C TYR A 259 1.56 23.03 5.84
N VAL A 260 1.58 22.53 4.60
CA VAL A 260 2.08 23.30 3.44
C VAL A 260 1.28 24.58 3.22
N THR A 261 -0.04 24.54 3.43
CA THR A 261 -0.90 25.72 3.36
C THR A 261 -0.52 26.75 4.43
N ALA A 262 -0.30 26.29 5.66
CA ALA A 262 0.11 27.13 6.79
C ALA A 262 1.50 27.76 6.58
N ARG A 263 2.37 27.09 5.82
CA ARG A 263 3.77 27.50 5.57
C ARG A 263 3.96 28.30 4.27
N ASN A 264 2.89 28.63 3.55
CA ASN A 264 3.00 29.34 2.27
C ASN A 264 3.24 30.86 2.47
N PRO A 265 4.43 31.41 2.13
CA PRO A 265 4.77 32.81 2.40
C PRO A 265 4.06 33.82 1.50
N LYS A 266 3.33 33.40 0.46
CA LYS A 266 2.73 34.31 -0.54
C LYS A 266 1.82 35.38 0.08
N ASN A 267 1.21 35.08 1.23
CA ASN A 267 0.33 36.02 1.95
C ASN A 267 1.04 36.77 3.09
N GLY A 268 2.38 36.74 3.13
CA GLY A 268 3.19 37.44 4.14
C GLY A 268 3.11 36.85 5.56
N LYS A 269 2.51 35.66 5.71
CA LYS A 269 2.41 34.92 6.97
C LYS A 269 2.89 33.49 6.75
N MET A 270 3.51 32.92 7.77
CA MET A 270 4.02 31.56 7.74
C MET A 270 3.95 30.99 9.15
N ALA A 271 3.35 29.81 9.30
CA ALA A 271 3.26 29.14 10.58
C ALA A 271 4.65 28.83 11.13
N LYS A 272 4.93 29.20 12.38
CA LYS A 272 6.15 28.84 13.08
C LYS A 272 6.04 27.40 13.58
N HIS A 273 7.02 26.55 13.29
CA HIS A 273 7.04 25.14 13.70
C HIS A 273 8.18 24.85 14.68
N TYR A 274 7.82 24.42 15.89
CA TYR A 274 8.71 23.87 16.90
C TYR A 274 8.52 22.35 16.98
N GLN A 275 9.59 21.60 16.78
CA GLN A 275 9.59 20.14 16.94
C GLN A 275 10.48 19.77 18.12
N VAL A 276 9.88 19.17 19.15
CA VAL A 276 10.56 18.60 20.31
C VAL A 276 10.55 17.09 20.15
N GLU A 277 11.70 16.47 19.89
CA GLU A 277 11.74 15.04 19.58
C GLU A 277 13.08 14.39 19.91
N SER A 278 13.08 13.06 20.04
CA SER A 278 14.31 12.29 20.28
C SER A 278 15.01 11.91 18.98
N ALA A 279 14.32 11.16 18.12
CA ALA A 279 14.81 10.81 16.79
C ALA A 279 14.51 11.95 15.79
N LEU A 280 15.28 12.04 14.71
CA LEU A 280 14.98 12.98 13.63
C LEU A 280 13.83 12.43 12.77
N SER A 281 12.73 13.18 12.69
CA SER A 281 11.56 12.84 11.89
C SER A 281 11.41 13.73 10.65
N LEU A 282 10.46 13.39 9.75
CA LEU A 282 10.10 14.26 8.62
C LEU A 282 9.58 15.61 9.10
N SER A 283 8.76 15.61 10.16
CA SER A 283 8.26 16.83 10.78
C SER A 283 9.40 17.66 11.37
N GLY A 284 10.36 17.03 12.05
CA GLY A 284 11.54 17.69 12.59
C GLY A 284 12.49 18.26 11.54
N SER A 285 12.70 17.57 10.42
CA SER A 285 13.50 18.09 9.30
C SER A 285 12.88 19.32 8.63
N ASN A 286 11.56 19.51 8.76
CA ASN A 286 10.84 20.66 8.21
C ASN A 286 10.52 21.73 9.28
N ALA A 287 10.90 21.53 10.53
CA ALA A 287 10.69 22.49 11.61
C ALA A 287 11.62 23.70 11.51
N ASP A 288 11.16 24.85 12.02
CA ASP A 288 12.03 26.02 12.11
C ASP A 288 12.99 25.92 13.29
N ASP A 289 12.51 25.35 14.41
CA ASP A 289 13.29 25.13 15.62
C ASP A 289 13.09 23.66 16.05
N ARG A 290 14.13 22.83 15.89
CA ARG A 290 14.14 21.45 16.35
C ARG A 290 14.93 21.32 17.65
N ILE A 291 14.29 20.80 18.68
CA ILE A 291 14.87 20.61 20.01
C ILE A 291 15.00 19.11 20.26
N GLN A 292 16.25 18.64 20.31
CA GLN A 292 16.55 17.24 20.60
C GLN A 292 16.44 16.99 22.11
N ILE A 293 15.70 15.94 22.47
CA ILE A 293 15.49 15.55 23.87
C ILE A 293 15.64 14.03 24.05
N LYS A 294 15.93 13.57 25.26
CA LYS A 294 15.77 12.15 25.60
C LYS A 294 14.28 11.82 25.69
N PRO A 295 13.84 10.58 25.39
CA PRO A 295 12.44 10.19 25.54
C PRO A 295 11.90 10.45 26.96
N SER A 296 12.75 10.23 27.99
CA SER A 296 12.40 10.48 29.39
C SER A 296 12.15 11.96 29.73
N GLU A 297 12.57 12.90 28.89
CA GLU A 297 12.39 14.34 29.13
C GLU A 297 11.08 14.87 28.53
N GLN A 298 10.43 14.13 27.62
CA GLN A 298 9.27 14.61 26.85
C GLN A 298 8.10 14.99 27.77
N ALA A 299 7.70 14.10 28.67
CA ALA A 299 6.61 14.35 29.62
C ALA A 299 6.94 15.50 30.58
N GLY A 300 8.19 15.57 31.06
CA GLY A 300 8.64 16.65 31.95
C GLY A 300 8.64 18.02 31.29
N LEU A 301 9.09 18.11 30.03
CA LEU A 301 9.06 19.36 29.26
C LEU A 301 7.64 19.78 28.89
N LEU A 302 6.75 18.84 28.56
CA LEU A 302 5.34 19.14 28.33
C LEU A 302 4.67 19.68 29.60
N SER A 303 4.98 19.07 30.76
CA SER A 303 4.53 19.54 32.08
C SER A 303 5.04 20.94 32.40
N ASN A 304 6.32 21.21 32.14
CA ASN A 304 6.88 22.54 32.30
C ASN A 304 6.25 23.57 31.34
N LEU A 305 5.89 23.17 30.11
CA LEU A 305 5.17 24.04 29.17
C LEU A 305 3.82 24.46 29.74
N TYR A 306 3.04 23.50 30.25
CA TYR A 306 1.75 23.81 30.90
C TYR A 306 1.93 24.71 32.13
N SER A 307 2.93 24.44 32.97
CA SER A 307 3.25 25.30 34.12
C SER A 307 3.61 26.73 33.69
N THR A 308 4.42 26.87 32.64
CA THR A 308 4.85 28.17 32.08
C THR A 308 3.66 28.98 31.58
N LEU A 309 2.72 28.35 30.86
CA LEU A 309 1.49 29.00 30.40
C LEU A 309 0.55 29.42 31.54
N ASN A 310 0.83 28.96 32.77
CA ASN A 310 0.15 29.36 34.00
C ASN A 310 1.04 30.23 34.92
N GLY A 311 2.09 30.84 34.39
CA GLY A 311 2.95 31.79 35.11
C GLY A 311 4.12 31.16 35.87
N GLY A 312 4.38 29.87 35.67
CA GLY A 312 5.57 29.18 36.17
C GLY A 312 6.85 29.55 35.41
N THR A 313 7.99 29.10 35.92
CA THR A 313 9.30 29.31 35.29
C THR A 313 9.51 28.35 34.12
N ALA A 314 9.81 28.91 32.95
CA ALA A 314 10.11 28.14 31.74
C ALA A 314 11.51 27.50 31.80
N ASP A 315 11.60 26.23 31.41
CA ASP A 315 12.84 25.61 30.97
C ASP A 315 13.37 26.39 29.76
N SER A 316 14.67 26.66 29.75
CA SER A 316 15.31 27.50 28.72
C SER A 316 15.10 26.98 27.30
N ARG A 317 14.91 25.66 27.14
CA ARG A 317 14.66 25.02 25.84
C ARG A 317 13.28 25.35 25.27
N ILE A 318 12.29 25.64 26.12
CA ILE A 318 10.90 25.88 25.69
C ILE A 318 10.42 27.31 25.88
N ALA A 319 11.23 28.19 26.49
CA ALA A 319 10.83 29.57 26.77
C ALA A 319 10.31 30.31 25.52
N LYS A 320 10.99 30.13 24.37
CA LYS A 320 10.60 30.75 23.10
C LYS A 320 9.26 30.22 22.59
N MET A 321 9.05 28.90 22.57
CA MET A 321 7.78 28.33 22.10
C MET A 321 6.62 28.67 23.04
N ALA A 322 6.84 28.73 24.36
CA ALA A 322 5.81 29.09 25.32
C ALA A 322 5.34 30.54 25.10
N HIS A 323 6.28 31.46 24.87
CA HIS A 323 5.98 32.85 24.52
C HIS A 323 5.20 32.96 23.20
N ASP A 324 5.63 32.24 22.16
CA ASP A 324 4.96 32.27 20.85
C ASP A 324 3.55 31.66 20.91
N LEU A 325 3.36 30.58 21.66
CA LEU A 325 2.04 29.99 21.93
C LEU A 325 1.12 30.99 22.63
N ALA A 326 1.59 31.63 23.70
CA ALA A 326 0.79 32.60 24.46
C ALA A 326 0.36 33.80 23.58
N ASN A 327 1.24 34.30 22.72
CA ASN A 327 0.93 35.40 21.80
C ASN A 327 0.03 35.01 20.62
N ASN A 328 -0.18 33.72 20.38
CA ASN A 328 -0.99 33.17 19.30
C ASN A 328 -2.10 32.25 19.82
N ALA A 329 -2.64 32.54 21.01
CA ALA A 329 -3.80 31.83 21.55
C ALA A 329 -4.97 31.83 20.52
N GLY A 330 -5.61 30.68 20.36
CA GLY A 330 -6.64 30.40 19.34
C GLY A 330 -6.11 30.24 17.91
N LYS A 331 -4.82 30.46 17.68
CA LYS A 331 -4.12 30.27 16.40
C LYS A 331 -2.87 29.43 16.60
N SER A 332 -2.91 28.51 17.54
CA SER A 332 -1.80 27.61 17.82
C SER A 332 -2.27 26.16 17.83
N ILE A 333 -1.34 25.22 17.79
CA ILE A 333 -1.65 23.80 17.93
C ILE A 333 -0.52 23.12 18.68
N VAL A 334 -0.86 22.36 19.72
CA VAL A 334 0.10 21.54 20.46
C VAL A 334 -0.27 20.07 20.27
N VAL A 335 0.65 19.25 19.78
CA VAL A 335 0.42 17.82 19.50
C VAL A 335 1.49 16.95 20.15
N CYS A 336 1.14 15.71 20.49
CA CYS A 336 2.05 14.75 21.12
C CYS A 336 1.80 13.33 20.61
N ASN A 337 2.86 12.53 20.46
CA ASN A 337 2.76 11.12 20.07
C ASN A 337 2.69 10.13 21.24
N SER A 338 2.74 10.60 22.49
CA SER A 338 2.75 9.71 23.65
C SER A 338 1.48 8.85 23.69
N ASN A 339 1.61 7.55 23.93
CA ASN A 339 0.47 6.66 24.17
C ASN A 339 0.16 6.53 25.67
N ASP A 340 0.36 7.62 26.42
CA ASP A 340 0.10 7.73 27.85
C ASP A 340 -1.05 8.72 28.06
N THR A 341 -2.09 8.26 28.76
CA THR A 341 -3.33 9.01 29.00
C THR A 341 -3.10 10.28 29.83
N GLU A 342 -2.20 10.27 30.81
CA GLU A 342 -1.91 11.46 31.63
C GLU A 342 -1.17 12.51 30.81
N VAL A 343 -0.20 12.09 29.99
CA VAL A 343 0.53 12.97 29.08
C VAL A 343 -0.42 13.60 28.06
N GLN A 344 -1.35 12.85 27.49
CA GLN A 344 -2.31 13.38 26.53
C GLN A 344 -3.38 14.26 27.20
N THR A 345 -3.76 13.96 28.44
CA THR A 345 -4.63 14.84 29.24
C THR A 345 -3.98 16.21 29.44
N LEU A 346 -2.66 16.26 29.62
CA LEU A 346 -1.91 17.51 29.68
C LEU A 346 -1.91 18.25 28.33
N VAL A 347 -1.78 17.54 27.20
CA VAL A 347 -1.93 18.15 25.86
C VAL A 347 -3.31 18.77 25.69
N ASN A 348 -4.36 18.08 26.18
CA ASN A 348 -5.72 18.60 26.17
C ASN A 348 -5.83 19.87 27.01
N ALA A 349 -5.27 19.88 28.22
CA ALA A 349 -5.27 21.05 29.09
C ALA A 349 -4.53 22.24 28.47
N ILE A 350 -3.37 22.02 27.83
CA ILE A 350 -2.61 23.07 27.12
C ILE A 350 -3.43 23.66 25.96
N ASN A 351 -3.98 22.81 25.08
CA ASN A 351 -4.78 23.28 23.95
C ASN A 351 -6.06 24.01 24.41
N ASN A 352 -6.69 23.54 25.49
CA ASN A 352 -7.84 24.21 26.09
C ASN A 352 -7.46 25.58 26.65
N LYS A 353 -6.35 25.68 27.40
CA LYS A 353 -5.82 26.94 27.94
C LYS A 353 -5.52 27.96 26.84
N LEU A 354 -5.00 27.49 25.72
CA LEU A 354 -4.70 28.32 24.55
C LEU A 354 -5.93 28.64 23.70
N GLY A 355 -7.13 28.13 24.03
CA GLY A 355 -8.35 28.35 23.26
C GLY A 355 -8.29 27.71 21.87
N ASN A 356 -7.55 26.61 21.71
CA ASN A 356 -7.35 25.96 20.42
C ASN A 356 -8.55 25.09 20.00
N TYR A 357 -9.30 24.54 20.97
CA TYR A 357 -10.58 23.90 20.70
C TYR A 357 -11.57 24.92 20.13
N GLU A 358 -12.31 24.53 19.09
CA GLU A 358 -13.16 25.37 18.23
C GLU A 358 -12.43 26.30 17.25
N ASN A 359 -11.09 26.27 17.23
CA ASN A 359 -10.27 27.01 16.26
C ASN A 359 -9.40 26.09 15.39
N THR A 360 -8.33 25.56 15.98
CA THR A 360 -7.35 24.69 15.32
C THR A 360 -7.58 23.21 15.66
N LEU A 361 -8.25 22.90 16.77
CA LEU A 361 -8.76 21.57 17.10
C LEU A 361 -10.29 21.58 17.17
N SER A 362 -10.92 20.45 16.88
CA SER A 362 -12.36 20.27 17.11
C SER A 362 -12.70 18.83 17.47
N LEU A 363 -13.59 18.67 18.44
CA LEU A 363 -14.24 17.40 18.78
C LEU A 363 -15.67 17.30 18.26
N SER A 364 -16.18 18.35 17.62
CA SER A 364 -17.50 18.36 16.97
C SER A 364 -17.55 17.48 15.72
N ASN A 365 -16.39 17.26 15.09
CA ASN A 365 -16.21 16.31 13.99
C ASN A 365 -14.97 15.45 14.28
N PRO A 366 -15.06 14.46 15.18
CA PRO A 366 -13.91 13.66 15.54
C PRO A 366 -13.58 12.63 14.45
N SER A 367 -12.37 12.10 14.49
CA SER A 367 -11.91 11.00 13.63
C SER A 367 -11.95 9.68 14.39
N TYR A 368 -12.61 8.69 13.77
CA TYR A 368 -12.70 7.31 14.27
C TYR A 368 -11.75 6.35 13.57
N LEU A 369 -10.71 6.88 12.88
CA LEU A 369 -9.68 6.08 12.21
C LEU A 369 -8.86 5.22 13.17
N LYS A 370 -8.94 5.49 14.48
CA LYS A 370 -8.36 4.69 15.56
C LYS A 370 -9.38 4.53 16.67
N GLN A 371 -9.59 3.30 17.11
CA GLN A 371 -10.55 2.95 18.15
C GLN A 371 -10.03 1.81 19.04
N GLY A 372 -8.81 1.32 18.82
CA GLY A 372 -8.23 0.24 19.62
C GLY A 372 -8.20 0.55 21.12
N ASN A 373 -8.36 -0.48 21.95
CA ASN A 373 -8.36 -0.36 23.41
C ASN A 373 -7.34 -1.34 24.02
N ASP A 374 -6.21 -0.81 24.48
CA ASP A 374 -5.11 -1.62 25.02
C ASP A 374 -5.54 -2.39 26.28
N THR A 375 -6.47 -1.85 27.08
CA THR A 375 -6.99 -2.51 28.28
C THR A 375 -7.83 -3.73 27.91
N GLU A 376 -8.72 -3.61 26.92
CA GLU A 376 -9.53 -4.72 26.44
C GLU A 376 -8.69 -5.79 25.75
N VAL A 377 -7.67 -5.39 24.98
CA VAL A 377 -6.72 -6.32 24.36
C VAL A 377 -5.94 -7.09 25.43
N ALA A 378 -5.42 -6.40 26.45
CA ALA A 378 -4.72 -7.04 27.56
C ALA A 378 -5.63 -8.02 28.32
N ALA A 379 -6.88 -7.65 28.55
CA ALA A 379 -7.88 -8.53 29.18
C ALA A 379 -8.15 -9.77 28.33
N LEU A 380 -8.35 -9.62 27.02
CA LEU A 380 -8.56 -10.75 26.11
C LEU A 380 -7.36 -11.70 26.09
N VAL A 381 -6.14 -11.17 26.03
CA VAL A 381 -4.92 -11.98 26.08
C VAL A 381 -4.80 -12.73 27.41
N ALA A 382 -5.17 -12.11 28.53
CA ALA A 382 -5.18 -12.76 29.84
C ALA A 382 -6.25 -13.86 29.96
N GLU A 383 -7.38 -13.74 29.26
CA GLU A 383 -8.42 -14.78 29.21
C GLU A 383 -8.05 -15.97 28.32
N MET A 384 -7.17 -15.77 27.33
CA MET A 384 -6.72 -16.81 26.39
C MET A 384 -5.57 -17.68 26.93
N ASN A 385 -4.86 -17.20 27.94
CA ASN A 385 -3.74 -17.89 28.60
C ASN A 385 -4.19 -18.48 29.94
#